data_AF-A0A536PLH7-F1
#
_entry.id   AF-A0A536PLH7-F1
#
_cell.length_a   1.000
_cell.length_b   1.000
_cell.length_c   1.000
_cell.angle_alpha   90.00
_cell.angle_beta   90.00
_cell.angle_gamma   90.00
#
_symmetry.space_group_name_H-M   'P 1'
#
loop_
_entity.id
_entity.type
_entity.pdbx_description
1 polymer ?
#
loop_
_entity_poly.entity_id
_entity_poly.type
_entity_poly.pdbx_seq_one_letter_code
_entity_poly.pdbx_strand_id
1 'polypeptide(L)'
;MATTTDTPRPTLFLRNATGLVKAWSTFDAFLYSFWSVNLVTLGLYGMSFVYVIPDGQLLGAVLLTGVLVTFLVMTYAQLVSAMPRAGGDYAWQSRILGGGVGFVLAITGWWFTLWLWTPIYANILVVQFFAPLAYTLGWTGVATYFGSQWGVFVSCLIVLAFVSWVITLGMEGYAKIQRFCFWLGMAGLAVMLGLLLFSTHDAFVNAFNREAASLF
;
A
#
# COMPACT_ATOMS: atom_id res chain seq x y z
N MET A 1 59.82 29.64 8.54
CA MET A 1 58.48 30.29 8.47
C MET A 1 57.87 29.89 7.14
N ALA A 2 57.07 28.83 7.10
CA ALA A 2 56.50 28.29 5.86
C ALA A 2 55.07 28.81 5.71
N THR A 3 54.85 29.64 4.69
CA THR A 3 53.53 30.17 4.30
C THR A 3 52.77 29.10 3.51
N THR A 4 51.76 28.49 4.12
CA THR A 4 50.78 27.65 3.41
C THR A 4 49.76 28.54 2.74
N THR A 5 49.84 28.66 1.41
CA THR A 5 48.78 29.25 0.58
C THR A 5 47.64 28.25 0.47
N ASP A 6 46.59 28.45 1.26
CA ASP A 6 45.37 27.64 1.21
C ASP A 6 44.53 28.09 -0.01
N THR A 7 44.61 27.34 -1.11
CA THR A 7 43.83 27.61 -2.32
C THR A 7 42.37 27.20 -2.06
N PRO A 8 41.37 28.09 -2.19
CA PRO A 8 39.97 27.74 -1.93
C PRO A 8 39.52 26.66 -2.91
N ARG A 9 39.05 25.50 -2.39
CA ARG A 9 38.47 24.45 -3.23
C ARG A 9 37.26 25.01 -3.99
N PRO A 10 37.17 24.83 -5.32
CA PRO A 10 36.05 25.35 -6.10
C PRO A 10 34.74 24.70 -5.64
N THR A 11 33.85 25.52 -5.09
CA THR A 11 32.52 25.15 -4.56
C THR A 11 31.47 24.94 -5.65
N LEU A 12 31.85 25.03 -6.93
CA LEU A 12 30.94 25.17 -8.06
C LEU A 12 30.10 23.90 -8.39
N PHE A 13 30.41 22.75 -7.77
CA PHE A 13 29.65 21.49 -7.97
C PHE A 13 29.15 20.84 -6.67
N LEU A 14 29.35 21.48 -5.52
CA LEU A 14 28.69 21.02 -4.31
C LEU A 14 27.28 21.61 -4.32
N ARG A 15 26.29 20.80 -4.77
CA ARG A 15 24.90 21.09 -4.45
C ARG A 15 24.84 21.18 -2.94
N ASN A 16 24.54 22.36 -2.39
CA ASN A 16 24.19 22.50 -0.98
C ASN A 16 23.26 21.34 -0.66
N ALA A 17 23.68 20.45 0.25
CA ALA A 17 22.76 19.48 0.81
C ALA A 17 21.67 20.35 1.43
N THR A 18 20.55 20.48 0.71
CA THR A 18 19.36 21.18 1.18
C THR A 18 19.18 20.72 2.61
N GLY A 19 19.20 21.65 3.58
CA GLY A 19 19.16 21.39 5.02
C GLY A 19 17.83 20.78 5.46
N LEU A 20 17.42 19.73 4.75
CA LEU A 20 16.25 18.93 4.98
C LEU A 20 16.61 18.06 6.17
N VAL A 21 16.27 18.56 7.35
CA VAL A 21 16.23 17.79 8.57
C VAL A 21 15.48 16.50 8.27
N LYS A 22 16.01 15.37 8.74
CA LYS A 22 15.43 14.04 8.49
C LYS A 22 14.00 14.02 9.04
N ALA A 23 13.02 14.24 8.17
CA ALA A 23 11.61 14.37 8.57
C ALA A 23 11.04 13.03 9.08
N TRP A 24 11.67 11.91 8.73
CA TRP A 24 11.19 10.56 9.03
C TRP A 24 12.14 9.79 9.93
N SER A 25 11.58 9.15 10.95
CA SER A 25 12.30 8.14 11.74
C SER A 25 12.44 6.82 10.97
N THR A 26 13.31 5.92 11.43
CA THR A 26 13.41 4.56 10.87
C THR A 26 12.09 3.79 10.99
N PHE A 27 11.32 4.07 12.06
CA PHE A 27 10.01 3.47 12.26
C PHE A 27 8.97 4.01 11.28
N ASP A 28 9.02 5.30 10.93
CA ASP A 28 8.14 5.87 9.90
C ASP A 28 8.44 5.27 8.52
N ALA A 29 9.71 5.05 8.20
CA ALA A 29 10.11 4.35 6.99
C ALA A 29 9.61 2.89 6.97
N PHE A 30 9.71 2.18 8.11
CA PHE A 30 9.16 0.84 8.25
C PHE A 30 7.64 0.82 8.06
N LEU A 31 6.91 1.72 8.73
CA LEU A 31 5.46 1.82 8.60
C LEU A 31 5.04 2.11 7.17
N TYR A 32 5.75 3.01 6.49
CA TYR A 32 5.51 3.32 5.09
C TYR A 32 5.68 2.08 4.20
N SER A 33 6.78 1.33 4.38
CA SER A 33 7.01 0.07 3.66
C SER A 33 5.96 -1.00 4.01
N PHE A 34 5.58 -1.12 5.29
CA PHE A 34 4.56 -2.06 5.73
C PHE A 34 3.20 -1.78 5.06
N TRP A 35 2.79 -0.51 5.03
CA TRP A 35 1.58 -0.09 4.34
C TRP A 35 1.66 -0.31 2.83
N SER A 36 2.83 -0.12 2.22
CA SER A 36 3.03 -0.38 0.79
C SER A 36 2.77 -1.84 0.40
N VAL A 37 3.03 -2.80 1.29
CA VAL A 37 2.75 -4.23 1.04
C VAL A 37 1.24 -4.53 1.02
N ASN A 38 0.42 -3.70 1.67
CA ASN A 38 -1.04 -3.85 1.71
C ASN A 38 -1.53 -5.27 2.11
N LEU A 39 -0.82 -5.93 3.04
CA LEU A 39 -1.08 -7.33 3.38
C LEU A 39 -2.52 -7.55 3.88
N VAL A 40 -3.04 -6.65 4.71
CA VAL A 40 -4.36 -6.80 5.32
C VAL A 40 -5.45 -6.42 4.32
N THR A 41 -5.37 -5.24 3.71
CA THR A 41 -6.40 -4.74 2.79
C THR A 41 -6.43 -5.51 1.48
N LEU A 42 -5.31 -5.52 0.73
CA LEU A 42 -5.26 -6.18 -0.58
C LEU A 42 -5.13 -7.70 -0.46
N GLY A 43 -4.39 -8.18 0.55
CA GLY A 43 -4.22 -9.61 0.75
C GLY A 43 -5.52 -10.31 1.11
N LEU A 44 -6.28 -9.79 2.09
CA LEU A 44 -7.59 -10.37 2.43
C LEU A 44 -8.63 -10.13 1.32
N TYR A 45 -8.61 -8.96 0.68
CA TYR A 45 -9.47 -8.70 -0.47
C TYR A 45 -9.18 -9.68 -1.62
N GLY A 46 -7.91 -9.94 -1.94
CA GLY A 46 -7.52 -10.94 -2.95
C GLY A 46 -7.98 -12.36 -2.57
N MET A 47 -7.87 -12.72 -1.29
CA MET A 47 -8.38 -14.00 -0.79
C MET A 47 -9.92 -14.13 -0.89
N SER A 48 -10.66 -13.02 -0.90
CA SER A 48 -12.11 -13.07 -1.10
C SER A 48 -12.54 -13.55 -2.49
N PHE A 49 -11.65 -13.49 -3.50
CA PHE A 49 -11.91 -13.98 -4.86
C PHE A 49 -11.48 -15.43 -5.11
N VAL A 50 -11.06 -16.16 -4.07
CA VAL A 50 -10.62 -17.55 -4.21
C VAL A 50 -11.73 -18.47 -4.73
N TYR A 51 -13.01 -18.10 -4.57
CA TYR A 51 -14.15 -18.82 -5.16
C TYR A 51 -14.08 -18.95 -6.69
N VAL A 52 -13.31 -18.11 -7.38
CA VAL A 52 -13.13 -18.15 -8.85
C VAL A 52 -12.27 -19.34 -9.28
N ILE A 53 -11.50 -19.95 -8.36
CA ILE A 53 -10.66 -21.13 -8.63
C ILE A 53 -11.04 -22.23 -7.61
N PRO A 54 -12.11 -23.00 -7.88
CA PRO A 54 -12.69 -23.94 -6.92
C PRO A 54 -11.72 -25.01 -6.40
N ASP A 55 -10.81 -25.48 -7.26
CA ASP A 55 -9.84 -26.54 -6.94
C ASP A 55 -8.43 -26.01 -6.59
N GLY A 56 -8.28 -24.70 -6.40
CA GLY A 56 -6.98 -24.06 -6.19
C GLY A 56 -6.46 -24.23 -4.75
N GLN A 57 -5.26 -24.80 -4.59
CA GLN A 57 -4.60 -24.86 -3.28
C GLN A 57 -3.97 -23.51 -2.91
N LEU A 58 -4.74 -22.67 -2.20
CA LEU A 58 -4.33 -21.31 -1.80
C LEU A 58 -3.01 -21.29 -1.01
N LEU A 59 -2.86 -22.21 -0.05
CA LEU A 59 -1.65 -22.29 0.78
C LEU A 59 -0.39 -22.55 -0.06
N GLY A 60 -0.48 -23.45 -1.04
CA GLY A 60 0.63 -23.76 -1.94
C GLY A 60 1.05 -22.56 -2.78
N ALA A 61 0.06 -21.82 -3.31
CA ALA A 61 0.32 -20.59 -4.07
C ALA A 61 0.98 -19.50 -3.21
N VAL A 62 0.51 -19.29 -1.98
CA VAL A 62 1.09 -18.32 -1.04
C VAL A 62 2.53 -18.68 -0.68
N LEU A 63 2.82 -19.95 -0.39
CA LEU A 63 4.18 -20.39 -0.07
C LEU A 63 5.13 -20.23 -1.25
N LEU A 64 4.70 -20.66 -2.45
CA LEU A 64 5.51 -20.55 -3.66
C LEU A 64 5.81 -19.08 -3.98
N THR A 65 4.79 -18.22 -3.99
CA THR A 65 4.95 -16.79 -4.27
C THR A 65 5.78 -16.10 -3.18
N GLY A 66 5.62 -16.46 -1.91
CA GLY A 66 6.45 -15.94 -0.81
C GLY A 66 7.93 -16.24 -1.00
N VAL A 67 8.29 -17.46 -1.43
CA VAL A 67 9.67 -17.82 -1.76
C VAL A 67 10.19 -16.99 -2.93
N LEU A 68 9.43 -16.86 -4.01
CA LEU A 68 9.84 -16.09 -5.19
C LEU A 68 10.01 -14.59 -4.87
N VAL A 69 9.12 -14.02 -4.08
CA VAL A 69 9.20 -12.62 -3.63
C VAL A 69 10.42 -12.38 -2.75
N THR A 70 10.88 -13.39 -2.00
CA THR A 70 12.11 -13.26 -1.18
C THR A 70 13.33 -12.93 -2.03
N PHE A 71 13.49 -13.57 -3.21
CA PHE A 71 14.57 -13.24 -4.15
C PHE A 71 14.49 -11.80 -4.66
N LEU A 72 13.26 -11.32 -4.93
CA LEU A 72 13.02 -9.94 -5.32
C LEU A 72 13.40 -8.97 -4.21
N VAL A 73 12.97 -9.21 -2.97
CA VAL A 73 13.30 -8.36 -1.81
C VAL A 73 14.81 -8.30 -1.58
N MET A 74 15.52 -9.42 -1.68
CA MET A 74 16.99 -9.44 -1.56
C MET A 74 17.66 -8.57 -2.63
N THR A 75 17.20 -8.64 -3.87
CA THR A 75 17.73 -7.83 -4.97
C THR A 75 17.51 -6.33 -4.72
N TYR A 76 16.33 -5.94 -4.26
CA TYR A 76 16.00 -4.55 -3.94
C TYR A 76 16.80 -4.03 -2.73
N ALA A 77 17.01 -4.87 -1.71
CA ALA A 77 17.86 -4.54 -0.57
C ALA A 77 19.32 -4.28 -0.99
N GLN A 78 19.85 -5.09 -1.92
CA GLN A 78 21.17 -4.87 -2.49
C GLN A 78 21.24 -3.56 -3.30
N LEU A 79 20.25 -3.30 -4.16
CA LEU A 79 20.20 -2.09 -4.98
C LEU A 79 20.15 -0.81 -4.14
N VAL A 80 19.32 -0.77 -3.09
CA VAL A 80 19.23 0.42 -2.22
C VAL A 80 20.51 0.63 -1.41
N SER A 81 21.19 -0.46 -1.01
CA SER A 81 22.47 -0.39 -0.29
C SER A 81 23.62 0.11 -1.18
N ALA A 82 23.65 -0.31 -2.45
CA ALA A 82 24.68 0.08 -3.40
C ALA A 82 24.43 1.49 -3.98
N MET A 83 23.17 1.89 -4.12
CA MET A 83 22.76 3.17 -4.71
C MET A 83 21.68 3.88 -3.85
N PRO A 84 22.05 4.50 -2.72
CA PRO A 84 21.12 5.16 -1.80
C PRO A 84 20.72 6.54 -2.32
N ARG A 85 19.96 6.58 -3.41
CA ARG A 85 19.48 7.80 -4.06
C ARG A 85 17.96 7.87 -4.06
N ALA A 86 17.43 9.09 -3.95
CA ALA A 86 16.02 9.35 -4.19
C ALA A 86 15.73 9.19 -5.70
N GLY A 87 14.80 8.30 -6.05
CA GLY A 87 14.43 8.00 -7.43
C GLY A 87 13.97 6.56 -7.69
N GLY A 88 14.20 5.65 -6.73
CA GLY A 88 13.70 4.28 -6.77
C GLY A 88 14.11 3.51 -8.03
N ASP A 89 13.17 2.74 -8.57
CA ASP A 89 13.44 1.81 -9.68
C ASP A 89 13.98 2.49 -10.93
N TYR A 90 13.46 3.66 -11.29
CA TYR A 90 13.96 4.38 -12.47
C TYR A 90 15.43 4.76 -12.32
N ALA A 91 15.83 5.22 -11.13
CA ALA A 91 17.22 5.59 -10.86
C ALA A 91 18.16 4.38 -10.91
N TRP A 92 17.71 3.22 -10.44
CA TRP A 92 18.50 1.97 -10.53
C TRP A 92 18.56 1.44 -11.96
N GLN A 93 17.41 1.32 -12.64
CA GLN A 93 17.29 0.77 -13.99
C GLN A 93 18.04 1.62 -15.02
N SER A 94 17.94 2.95 -14.97
CA SER A 94 18.63 3.85 -15.90
C SER A 94 20.16 3.81 -15.77
N ARG A 95 20.68 3.45 -14.59
CA ARG A 95 22.13 3.30 -14.35
C ARG A 95 22.67 1.95 -14.77
N ILE A 96 21.87 0.89 -14.63
CA ILE A 96 22.28 -0.47 -14.99
C ILE A 96 22.11 -0.72 -16.49
N LEU A 97 20.98 -0.29 -17.07
CA LEU A 97 20.57 -0.62 -18.45
C LEU A 97 20.73 0.57 -19.42
N GLY A 98 21.07 1.75 -18.91
CA GLY A 98 21.12 2.99 -19.68
C GLY A 98 19.79 3.75 -19.68
N GLY A 99 19.85 5.04 -20.03
CA GLY A 99 18.73 5.98 -19.87
C GLY A 99 17.47 5.62 -20.65
N GLY A 100 17.61 5.16 -21.90
CA GLY A 100 16.47 4.83 -22.77
C GLY A 100 15.71 3.58 -22.32
N VAL A 101 16.42 2.48 -22.08
CA VAL A 101 15.81 1.22 -21.61
C VAL A 101 15.24 1.38 -20.20
N GLY A 102 15.99 2.02 -19.30
CA GLY A 102 15.52 2.30 -17.95
C GLY A 102 14.27 3.19 -17.93
N PHE A 103 14.14 4.13 -18.88
CA PHE A 103 12.92 4.94 -19.02
C PHE A 103 11.72 4.11 -19.46
N VAL A 104 11.88 3.29 -20.50
CA VAL A 104 10.78 2.45 -21.01
C VAL A 104 10.30 1.48 -19.92
N LEU A 105 11.21 0.84 -19.19
CA LEU A 105 10.84 -0.09 -18.11
C LEU A 105 10.17 0.63 -16.93
N ALA A 106 10.66 1.81 -16.56
CA ALA A 106 10.06 2.58 -15.47
C ALA A 106 8.69 3.18 -15.83
N ILE A 107 8.52 3.70 -17.04
CA ILE A 107 7.24 4.31 -17.45
C ILE A 107 6.17 3.24 -17.67
N THR A 108 6.52 2.11 -18.30
CA THR A 108 5.58 1.00 -18.48
C THR A 108 5.18 0.38 -17.14
N GLY A 109 6.16 0.18 -16.24
CA GLY A 109 5.93 -0.40 -14.92
C GLY A 109 5.17 0.51 -13.97
N TRP A 110 5.60 1.76 -13.79
CA TRP A 110 5.04 2.64 -12.77
C TRP A 110 3.91 3.54 -13.27
N TRP A 111 4.06 4.19 -14.42
CA TRP A 111 3.05 5.17 -14.85
C TRP A 111 1.71 4.49 -15.16
N PHE A 112 1.72 3.45 -15.99
CA PHE A 112 0.48 2.76 -16.38
C PHE A 112 -0.14 1.99 -15.22
N THR A 113 0.67 1.35 -14.37
CA THR A 113 0.15 0.62 -13.21
C THR A 113 -0.44 1.55 -12.15
N LEU A 114 0.13 2.75 -11.93
CA LEU A 114 -0.42 3.75 -11.01
C LEU A 114 -1.83 4.21 -11.39
N TRP A 115 -2.15 4.27 -12.69
CA TRP A 115 -3.50 4.60 -13.15
C TRP A 115 -4.51 3.53 -12.76
N LEU A 116 -4.11 2.26 -12.78
CA LEU A 116 -4.96 1.13 -12.39
C LEU A 116 -5.19 1.08 -10.87
N TRP A 117 -4.26 1.57 -10.06
CA TRP A 117 -4.41 1.56 -8.61
C TRP A 117 -5.58 2.41 -8.11
N THR A 118 -5.90 3.52 -8.78
CA THR A 118 -7.03 4.39 -8.38
C THR A 118 -8.37 3.66 -8.37
N PRO A 119 -8.83 3.04 -9.47
CA PRO A 119 -10.08 2.29 -9.47
C PRO A 119 -10.04 1.05 -8.60
N ILE A 120 -8.88 0.39 -8.43
CA ILE A 120 -8.72 -0.74 -7.50
C ILE A 120 -9.02 -0.28 -6.07
N TYR A 121 -8.37 0.79 -5.58
CA TYR A 121 -8.60 1.30 -4.23
C TYR A 121 -10.03 1.82 -4.04
N ALA A 122 -10.61 2.44 -5.07
CA ALA A 122 -12.01 2.87 -5.03
C ALA A 122 -12.97 1.67 -4.89
N ASN A 123 -12.72 0.58 -5.60
CA ASN A 123 -13.54 -0.61 -5.50
C ASN A 123 -13.37 -1.31 -4.13
N ILE A 124 -12.15 -1.39 -3.60
CA ILE A 124 -11.89 -1.90 -2.25
C ILE A 124 -12.64 -1.06 -1.21
N LEU A 125 -12.63 0.27 -1.34
CA LEU A 125 -13.39 1.15 -0.45
C LEU A 125 -14.90 0.87 -0.50
N VAL A 126 -15.45 0.62 -1.69
CA VAL A 126 -16.87 0.23 -1.86
C VAL A 126 -17.16 -1.09 -1.17
N VAL A 127 -16.40 -2.14 -1.48
CA VAL A 127 -16.69 -3.51 -1.02
C VAL A 127 -16.40 -3.68 0.47
N GLN A 128 -15.36 -3.01 0.99
CA GLN A 128 -14.91 -3.20 2.36
C GLN A 128 -15.51 -2.20 3.36
N PHE A 129 -15.99 -1.03 2.91
CA PHE A 129 -16.48 0.03 3.78
C PHE A 129 -17.91 0.46 3.43
N PHE A 130 -18.16 1.00 2.23
CA PHE A 130 -19.46 1.60 1.91
C PHE A 130 -20.60 0.58 1.86
N ALA A 131 -20.41 -0.54 1.15
CA ALA A 131 -21.45 -1.54 1.01
C ALA A 131 -21.78 -2.22 2.36
N PRO A 132 -20.81 -2.72 3.16
CA PRO A 132 -21.11 -3.31 4.46
C PRO A 132 -21.79 -2.34 5.43
N LEU A 133 -21.34 -1.09 5.51
CA LEU A 133 -21.97 -0.08 6.36
C LEU A 133 -23.39 0.27 5.90
N ALA A 134 -23.62 0.39 4.60
CA ALA A 134 -24.95 0.66 4.07
C ALA A 134 -25.90 -0.52 4.33
N TYR A 135 -25.43 -1.77 4.21
CA TYR A 135 -26.23 -2.95 4.54
C TYR A 135 -26.56 -3.06 6.03
N THR A 136 -25.60 -2.80 6.93
CA THR A 136 -25.86 -2.84 8.38
C THR A 136 -26.82 -1.73 8.85
N LEU A 137 -26.85 -0.59 8.16
CA LEU A 137 -27.80 0.49 8.41
C LEU A 137 -29.15 0.30 7.69
N GLY A 138 -29.33 -0.77 6.91
CA GLY A 138 -30.56 -1.05 6.16
C GLY A 138 -30.75 -0.19 4.90
N TRP A 139 -29.73 0.54 4.45
CA TRP A 139 -29.76 1.43 3.28
C TRP A 139 -29.38 0.69 1.99
N THR A 140 -30.18 -0.31 1.62
CA THR A 140 -29.91 -1.19 0.46
C THR A 140 -29.81 -0.43 -0.87
N GLY A 141 -30.57 0.66 -1.05
CA GLY A 141 -30.48 1.53 -2.23
C GLY A 141 -29.13 2.26 -2.38
N VAL A 142 -28.48 2.59 -1.26
CA VAL A 142 -27.14 3.22 -1.28
C VAL A 142 -26.06 2.17 -1.53
N ALA A 143 -26.20 0.99 -0.92
CA ALA A 143 -25.28 -0.13 -1.13
C ALA A 143 -25.23 -0.56 -2.62
N THR A 144 -26.41 -0.70 -3.24
CA THR A 144 -26.54 -1.06 -4.66
C THR A 144 -26.03 0.04 -5.59
N TYR A 145 -26.23 1.32 -5.25
CA TYR A 145 -25.67 2.43 -6.01
C TYR A 145 -24.14 2.41 -6.03
N PHE A 146 -23.49 2.21 -4.87
CA PHE A 146 -22.02 2.14 -4.80
C PHE A 146 -21.45 0.92 -5.54
N GLY A 147 -22.22 -0.17 -5.66
CA GLY A 147 -21.88 -1.32 -6.51
C GLY A 147 -22.04 -1.09 -8.01
N SER A 148 -22.70 -0.01 -8.45
CA SER A 148 -22.87 0.33 -9.87
C SER A 148 -21.63 0.99 -10.47
N GLN A 149 -21.52 1.01 -11.80
CA GLN A 149 -20.43 1.71 -12.52
C GLN A 149 -20.29 3.18 -12.10
N TRP A 150 -21.41 3.85 -11.84
CA TRP A 150 -21.43 5.26 -11.42
C TRP A 150 -21.01 5.43 -9.97
N GLY A 151 -21.38 4.48 -9.10
CA GLY A 151 -20.94 4.46 -7.70
C GLY A 151 -19.44 4.24 -7.55
N VAL A 152 -18.87 3.34 -8.36
CA VAL A 152 -17.41 3.14 -8.42
C VAL A 152 -16.71 4.40 -8.95
N PHE A 153 -17.25 5.04 -9.99
CA PHE A 153 -16.70 6.30 -10.50
C PHE A 153 -16.69 7.42 -9.45
N VAL A 154 -17.80 7.60 -8.72
CA VAL A 154 -17.86 8.57 -7.61
C VAL A 154 -16.86 8.20 -6.51
N SER A 155 -16.70 6.91 -6.21
CA SER A 155 -15.70 6.43 -5.24
C SER A 155 -14.27 6.74 -5.67
N CYS A 156 -13.96 6.67 -6.97
CA CYS A 156 -12.68 7.12 -7.51
C CYS A 156 -12.45 8.60 -7.23
N LEU A 157 -13.46 9.45 -7.44
CA LEU A 157 -13.36 10.89 -7.16
C LEU A 157 -13.14 11.16 -5.66
N ILE A 158 -13.82 10.42 -4.78
CA ILE A 158 -13.63 10.51 -3.33
C ILE A 158 -12.20 10.13 -2.94
N VAL A 159 -11.69 9.01 -3.46
CA VAL A 159 -10.31 8.57 -3.20
C VAL A 159 -9.30 9.59 -3.72
N LEU A 160 -9.49 10.13 -4.94
CA LEU A 160 -8.61 11.15 -5.50
C LEU A 160 -8.63 12.44 -4.68
N ALA A 161 -9.80 12.89 -4.23
CA ALA A 161 -9.92 14.06 -3.38
C ALA A 161 -9.22 13.86 -2.02
N PHE A 162 -9.43 12.70 -1.39
CA PHE A 162 -8.78 12.34 -0.14
C PHE A 162 -7.26 12.27 -0.28
N VAL A 163 -6.75 11.57 -1.30
CA VAL A 163 -5.31 11.44 -1.56
C VAL A 163 -4.69 12.81 -1.86
N SER A 164 -5.37 13.63 -2.68
CA SER A 164 -4.90 14.99 -2.98
C SER A 164 -4.79 15.82 -1.71
N TRP A 165 -5.81 15.77 -0.84
CA TRP A 165 -5.78 16.46 0.45
C TRP A 165 -4.64 15.96 1.34
N VAL A 166 -4.49 14.65 1.50
CA VAL A 166 -3.42 14.06 2.32
C VAL A 166 -2.02 14.44 1.82
N ILE A 167 -1.80 14.46 0.50
CA ILE A 167 -0.52 14.88 -0.09
C ILE A 167 -0.23 16.35 0.22
N THR A 168 -1.25 17.23 0.21
CA THR A 168 -1.05 18.65 0.53
C THR A 168 -0.65 18.93 1.98
N LEU A 169 -0.89 17.99 2.91
CA LEU A 169 -0.47 18.11 4.32
C LEU A 169 1.05 17.91 4.52
N GLY A 170 1.76 17.42 3.51
CA GLY A 170 3.20 17.16 3.56
C GLY A 170 3.59 15.87 4.29
N MET A 171 4.89 15.53 4.20
CA MET A 171 5.43 14.23 4.62
C MET A 171 5.38 13.97 6.14
N GLU A 172 5.40 15.01 6.96
CA GLU A 172 5.30 14.88 8.41
C GLU A 172 3.86 14.60 8.87
N GLY A 173 2.89 15.31 8.28
CA GLY A 173 1.46 15.07 8.53
C GLY A 173 1.05 13.67 8.08
N TYR A 174 1.51 13.26 6.90
CA TYR A 174 1.28 11.92 6.38
C TYR A 174 1.80 10.81 7.32
N ALA A 175 3.02 10.94 7.83
CA ALA A 175 3.61 9.95 8.76
C ALA A 175 2.80 9.82 10.07
N LYS A 176 2.30 10.94 10.61
CA LYS A 176 1.46 10.94 11.81
C LYS A 176 0.13 10.19 11.57
N ILE A 177 -0.52 10.45 10.43
CA ILE A 177 -1.76 9.76 10.04
C ILE A 177 -1.50 8.26 9.87
N GLN A 178 -0.45 7.87 9.13
CA GLN A 178 -0.09 6.47 8.94
C GLN A 178 0.17 5.74 10.26
N ARG A 179 0.85 6.39 11.21
CA ARG A 179 1.14 5.80 12.53
C ARG A 179 -0.13 5.60 13.35
N PHE A 180 -1.05 6.55 13.33
CA PHE A 180 -2.35 6.40 13.99
C PHE A 180 -3.17 5.26 13.37
N CYS A 181 -3.30 5.24 12.03
CA CYS A 181 -3.99 4.18 11.31
C CYS A 181 -3.36 2.81 11.56
N PHE A 182 -2.03 2.73 11.72
CA PHE A 182 -1.34 1.48 12.00
C PHE A 182 -1.75 0.88 13.34
N TRP A 183 -1.75 1.68 14.41
CA TRP A 183 -2.17 1.20 15.72
C TRP A 183 -3.65 0.83 15.75
N LEU A 184 -4.51 1.61 15.07
CA LEU A 184 -5.93 1.29 14.95
C LEU A 184 -6.15 -0.03 14.18
N GLY A 185 -5.45 -0.23 13.07
CA GLY A 185 -5.51 -1.46 12.27
C GLY A 185 -4.98 -2.68 13.01
N MET A 186 -3.87 -2.53 13.73
CA MET A 186 -3.31 -3.59 14.58
C MET A 186 -4.27 -3.98 15.71
N ALA A 187 -4.95 -3.02 16.33
CA ALA A 187 -5.97 -3.30 17.32
C ALA A 187 -7.16 -4.07 16.72
N GLY A 188 -7.64 -3.66 15.54
CA GLY A 188 -8.71 -4.37 14.83
C GLY A 188 -8.32 -5.81 14.47
N LEU A 189 -7.10 -6.02 13.98
CA LEU A 189 -6.56 -7.35 13.69
C LEU A 189 -6.44 -8.21 14.95
N ALA A 190 -5.98 -7.63 16.07
CA ALA A 190 -5.88 -8.35 17.33
C ALA A 190 -7.25 -8.78 17.86
N VAL A 191 -8.28 -7.93 17.72
CA VAL A 191 -9.67 -8.29 18.06
C VAL A 191 -10.17 -9.43 17.19
N MET A 192 -9.96 -9.36 15.87
CA MET A 192 -10.33 -10.44 14.95
C MET A 192 -9.67 -11.77 15.31
N LEU A 193 -8.35 -11.76 15.55
CA LEU A 193 -7.60 -12.95 15.94
C LEU A 193 -8.07 -13.48 17.30
N GLY A 194 -8.37 -12.61 18.25
CA GLY A 194 -8.95 -12.99 19.54
C GLY A 194 -10.30 -13.68 19.37
N LEU A 195 -11.21 -13.11 18.57
CA LEU A 195 -12.50 -13.72 18.28
C LEU A 195 -12.33 -15.10 17.63
N LEU A 196 -11.42 -15.27 16.67
CA LEU A 196 -11.15 -16.56 16.03
C LEU A 196 -10.51 -17.58 16.98
N LEU A 197 -9.68 -17.13 17.92
CA LEU A 197 -9.02 -18.02 18.89
C LEU A 197 -10.01 -18.55 19.95
N PHE A 198 -10.96 -17.71 20.38
CA PHE A 198 -11.89 -18.05 21.46
C PHE A 198 -13.28 -18.51 20.98
N SER A 199 -13.60 -18.35 19.70
CA SER A 199 -14.85 -18.87 19.12
C SER A 199 -14.67 -20.31 18.63
N THR A 200 -15.69 -21.14 18.86
CA THR A 200 -15.74 -22.48 18.27
C THR A 200 -16.27 -22.40 16.84
N HIS A 201 -15.87 -23.36 16.00
CA HIS A 201 -16.32 -23.44 14.61
C HIS A 201 -17.86 -23.41 14.50
N ASP A 202 -18.55 -24.16 15.36
CA ASP A 202 -20.02 -24.21 15.38
C ASP A 202 -20.65 -22.86 15.75
N ALA A 203 -20.05 -22.12 16.68
CA ALA A 203 -20.54 -20.79 17.05
C ALA A 203 -20.35 -19.79 15.89
N PHE A 204 -19.25 -19.89 15.15
CA PHE A 204 -19.00 -19.07 13.96
C PHE A 204 -19.99 -19.40 12.84
N VAL A 205 -20.19 -20.68 12.51
CA VAL A 205 -21.13 -21.11 11.47
C VAL A 205 -22.56 -20.68 11.80
N ASN A 206 -22.98 -20.84 13.05
CA ASN A 206 -24.32 -20.42 13.49
C ASN A 206 -24.51 -18.90 13.43
N ALA A 207 -23.51 -18.12 13.84
CA ALA A 207 -23.55 -16.67 13.73
C ALA A 207 -23.57 -16.22 12.26
N PHE A 208 -22.71 -16.80 11.42
CA PHE A 208 -22.67 -16.50 9.99
C PHE A 208 -24.00 -16.79 9.31
N ASN A 209 -24.58 -17.97 9.54
CA ASN A 209 -25.86 -18.35 8.95
C ASN A 209 -27.01 -17.45 9.42
N ARG A 210 -26.99 -17.01 10.69
CA ARG A 210 -27.98 -16.08 11.23
C ARG A 210 -27.91 -14.71 10.54
N GLU A 211 -26.71 -14.14 10.41
CA GLU A 211 -26.54 -12.84 9.77
C GLU A 211 -26.79 -12.92 8.26
N ALA A 212 -26.38 -14.02 7.60
CA ALA A 212 -26.66 -14.26 6.19
C ALA A 212 -28.17 -14.31 5.90
N ALA A 213 -28.96 -14.95 6.77
CA ALA A 213 -30.42 -14.98 6.65
C ALA A 213 -31.12 -13.66 7.01
N SER A 214 -30.39 -12.67 7.56
CA SER A 214 -30.92 -11.34 7.85
C SER A 214 -30.62 -10.32 6.76
N LEU A 215 -29.57 -10.58 5.96
CA LEU A 215 -29.09 -9.72 4.87
C LEU A 215 -29.69 -10.10 3.50
N PHE A 216 -30.31 -11.29 3.39
CA PHE A 216 -31.01 -11.81 2.22
C PHE A 216 -32.41 -12.27 2.61
#